data_AF-A0A8H5CN16-F1
#
_entry.id   AF-A0A8H5CN16-F1
#
_cell.length_a   1.000
_cell.length_b   1.000
_cell.length_c   1.000
_cell.angle_alpha   90.00
_cell.angle_beta   90.00
_cell.angle_gamma   90.00
#
_symmetry.space_group_name_H-M   'P 1'
#
loop_
_entity.id
_entity.type
_entity.pdbx_description
1 polymer ?
#
loop_
_entity_poly.entity_id
_entity_poly.type
_entity_poly.pdbx_seq_one_letter_code
_entity_poly.pdbx_strand_id
1 'polypeptide(L)'
;MVFGHKREAEAKLPNVVLFGSTGCGKSSVVNMLLDGNDSSVARANVSSRAIGCTFESKSYVAEIGGKNYKVWDTTGLNEGDEGMVANTEAFKQLCRLIKHLSYKGNGVSLLVFVMRGPRVTENNEKNFEVFFDGFCKKEVPIVIAVTGLENEEVIDQWWVDNKSAFDKRQMYFNGSACITATSGNFHKALGCGVHEHVYRQSIPKVQRLITEHCAEQGWKKVDKFTIILILAHYQLTHDKKKPNAWVARCWKWTTKAFGPKPTHSSTGAEMTARDRAAAMNDILISLSDDESSSGDEK
;
A
#
# COMPACT_ATOMS: atom_id res chain seq x y z
N MET A 1 36.64 -1.65 33.20
CA MET A 1 36.30 -1.12 31.87
C MET A 1 34.99 -1.77 31.44
N VAL A 2 33.93 -0.98 31.29
CA VAL A 2 32.63 -1.46 30.81
C VAL A 2 32.69 -1.50 29.29
N PHE A 3 32.60 -2.69 28.69
CA PHE A 3 32.47 -2.84 27.24
C PHE A 3 31.06 -2.40 26.83
N GLY A 4 30.99 -1.22 26.20
CA GLY A 4 29.77 -0.67 25.63
C GLY A 4 29.20 -1.60 24.56
N HIS A 5 28.03 -2.17 24.83
CA HIS A 5 27.19 -2.78 23.80
C HIS A 5 26.67 -1.67 22.90
N LYS A 6 27.34 -1.48 21.75
CA LYS A 6 26.80 -0.70 20.64
C LYS A 6 25.60 -1.50 20.11
N ARG A 7 24.37 -1.11 20.48
CA ARG A 7 23.16 -1.61 19.81
C ARG A 7 23.26 -1.15 18.35
N GLU A 8 23.61 -2.05 17.45
CA GLU A 8 23.29 -1.83 16.04
C GLU A 8 21.78 -1.65 15.95
N ALA A 9 21.35 -0.46 15.52
CA ALA A 9 19.96 -0.23 15.22
C ALA A 9 19.57 -1.22 14.12
N GLU A 10 18.62 -2.11 14.40
CA GLU A 10 18.06 -3.03 13.42
C GLU A 10 17.70 -2.24 12.16
N ALA A 11 18.40 -2.49 11.05
CA ALA A 11 18.24 -1.71 9.83
C ALA A 11 16.82 -1.91 9.31
N LYS A 12 16.01 -0.84 9.37
CA LYS A 12 14.62 -0.91 8.94
C LYS A 12 14.56 -1.15 7.43
N LEU A 13 13.98 -2.29 7.03
CA LEU A 13 13.84 -2.66 5.63
C LEU A 13 12.89 -1.71 4.87
N PRO A 14 13.14 -1.43 3.57
CA PRO A 14 12.18 -0.71 2.72
C PRO A 14 10.87 -1.51 2.60
N ASN A 15 9.73 -0.82 2.65
CA ASN A 15 8.41 -1.46 2.54
C ASN A 15 7.89 -1.36 1.11
N VAL A 16 7.70 -2.51 0.48
CA VAL A 16 7.08 -2.65 -0.85
C VAL A 16 5.67 -3.19 -0.65
N VAL A 17 4.64 -2.46 -1.08
CA VAL A 17 3.24 -2.86 -0.87
C VAL A 17 2.61 -3.23 -2.19
N LEU A 18 2.15 -4.48 -2.31
CA LEU A 18 1.42 -4.95 -3.49
C LEU A 18 -0.06 -4.71 -3.28
N PHE A 19 -0.73 -4.07 -4.22
CA PHE A 19 -2.17 -3.85 -4.17
C PHE A 19 -2.80 -4.03 -5.55
N GLY A 20 -4.10 -4.30 -5.59
CA GLY A 20 -4.82 -4.60 -6.83
C GLY A 20 -5.96 -5.58 -6.59
N SER A 21 -6.72 -5.87 -7.65
CA SER A 21 -7.98 -6.61 -7.52
C SER A 21 -7.79 -8.03 -6.98
N THR A 22 -8.85 -8.64 -6.45
CA THR A 22 -8.83 -10.07 -6.10
C THR A 22 -8.52 -10.92 -7.34
N GLY A 23 -7.68 -11.94 -7.16
CA GLY A 23 -7.27 -12.83 -8.25
C GLY A 23 -6.30 -12.22 -9.27
N CYS A 24 -5.77 -11.01 -9.04
CA CYS A 24 -4.81 -10.39 -9.95
C CYS A 24 -3.37 -10.95 -9.85
N GLY A 25 -3.11 -11.83 -8.88
CA GLY A 25 -1.81 -12.50 -8.74
C GLY A 25 -0.83 -11.85 -7.75
N LYS A 26 -1.26 -11.01 -6.80
CA LYS A 26 -0.38 -10.41 -5.76
C LYS A 26 0.46 -11.45 -5.01
N SER A 27 -0.18 -12.45 -4.40
CA SER A 27 0.49 -13.53 -3.69
C SER A 27 1.42 -14.37 -4.59
N SER A 28 1.08 -14.49 -5.87
CA SER A 28 1.93 -15.14 -6.87
C SER A 28 3.20 -14.34 -7.15
N VAL A 29 3.10 -13.01 -7.24
CA VAL A 29 4.26 -12.12 -7.34
C VAL A 29 5.13 -12.19 -6.09
N VAL A 30 4.54 -12.27 -4.89
CA VAL A 30 5.30 -12.50 -3.66
C VAL A 30 6.07 -13.80 -3.73
N ASN A 31 5.42 -14.91 -4.09
CA ASN A 31 6.08 -16.20 -4.25
C ASN A 31 7.22 -16.15 -5.28
N MET A 32 7.03 -15.46 -6.39
CA MET A 32 8.09 -15.24 -7.39
C MET A 32 9.30 -14.52 -6.82
N LEU A 33 9.10 -13.50 -5.99
CA LEU A 33 10.18 -12.77 -5.33
C LEU A 33 10.90 -13.62 -4.28
N LEU A 34 10.20 -14.55 -3.63
CA LEU A 34 10.80 -15.50 -2.69
C LEU A 34 11.58 -16.61 -3.43
N ASP A 35 11.05 -17.13 -4.53
CA ASP A 35 11.67 -18.17 -5.35
C ASP A 35 12.98 -17.74 -6.01
N GLY A 36 13.22 -16.44 -6.12
CA GLY A 36 14.49 -15.89 -6.60
C GLY A 36 15.67 -16.12 -5.66
N ASN A 37 15.45 -16.51 -4.38
CA ASN A 37 16.49 -16.46 -3.33
C ASN A 37 16.52 -17.70 -2.41
N ASP A 38 16.43 -18.89 -3.02
CA ASP A 38 16.45 -20.21 -2.36
C ASP A 38 15.09 -20.67 -1.77
N SER A 39 14.74 -21.92 -2.07
CA SER A 39 13.38 -22.48 -1.97
C SER A 39 12.95 -22.88 -0.54
N SER A 40 13.66 -22.44 0.49
CA SER A 40 13.42 -22.80 1.89
C SER A 40 12.50 -21.82 2.66
N VAL A 41 12.05 -20.74 2.02
CA VAL A 41 11.22 -19.71 2.66
C VAL A 41 9.72 -20.05 2.59
N ALA A 42 8.99 -19.75 3.66
CA ALA A 42 7.54 -19.94 3.74
C ALA A 42 6.81 -19.16 2.64
N ARG A 43 6.04 -19.88 1.81
CA ARG A 43 5.30 -19.34 0.66
C ARG A 43 4.05 -18.55 1.09
N ALA A 44 3.65 -17.61 0.25
CA ALA A 44 2.31 -17.01 0.29
C ALA A 44 1.27 -18.01 -0.25
N ASN A 45 0.10 -18.05 0.40
CA ASN A 45 -1.00 -18.90 -0.02
C ASN A 45 -1.57 -18.40 -1.35
N VAL A 46 -1.64 -19.25 -2.37
CA VAL A 46 -2.24 -18.96 -3.67
C VAL A 46 -3.45 -19.89 -3.85
N SER A 47 -4.67 -19.41 -3.61
CA SER A 47 -5.89 -20.17 -3.90
C SER A 47 -6.60 -19.61 -5.14
N SER A 48 -7.06 -20.51 -6.02
CA SER A 48 -7.84 -20.17 -7.22
C SER A 48 -9.33 -19.99 -6.93
N ARG A 49 -9.78 -20.31 -5.72
CA ARG A 49 -11.16 -20.13 -5.26
C ARG A 49 -11.20 -18.90 -4.37
N ALA A 50 -11.96 -17.90 -4.80
CA ALA A 50 -12.31 -16.69 -4.06
C ALA A 50 -13.21 -17.01 -2.86
N ILE A 51 -12.69 -17.79 -1.90
CA ILE A 51 -13.31 -18.02 -0.60
C ILE A 51 -12.28 -17.60 0.46
N GLY A 52 -12.37 -16.34 0.85
CA GLY A 52 -11.88 -15.76 2.11
C GLY A 52 -10.54 -16.25 2.63
N CYS A 53 -9.42 -15.95 1.95
CA CYS A 53 -8.09 -16.27 2.46
C CYS A 53 -7.08 -15.13 2.27
N THR A 54 -7.39 -13.96 2.82
CA THR A 54 -6.45 -13.09 3.56
C THR A 54 -7.26 -11.98 4.23
N PHE A 55 -7.68 -12.17 5.47
CA PHE A 55 -8.39 -11.12 6.23
C PHE A 55 -7.43 -10.01 6.73
N GLU A 56 -6.11 -10.25 6.66
CA GLU A 56 -5.07 -9.31 7.10
C GLU A 56 -3.90 -9.26 6.11
N SER A 57 -3.25 -8.10 6.00
CA SER A 57 -2.04 -7.94 5.18
C SER A 57 -0.85 -8.67 5.81
N LYS A 58 -0.11 -9.45 5.02
CA LYS A 58 1.03 -10.24 5.50
C LYS A 58 2.34 -9.79 4.87
N SER A 59 3.38 -9.62 5.69
CA SER A 59 4.71 -9.25 5.20
C SER A 59 5.63 -10.46 5.04
N TYR A 60 6.48 -10.40 4.02
CA TYR A 60 7.55 -11.35 3.75
C TYR A 60 8.87 -10.59 3.57
N VAL A 61 9.98 -11.18 3.99
CA VAL A 61 11.30 -10.62 3.70
C VAL A 61 11.81 -11.28 2.43
N ALA A 62 12.06 -10.48 1.39
CA ALA A 62 12.63 -10.94 0.13
C ALA A 62 13.99 -10.27 -0.07
N GLU A 63 15.01 -11.06 -0.38
CA GLU A 63 16.30 -10.55 -0.86
C GLU A 63 16.15 -10.18 -2.34
N ILE A 64 16.53 -8.99 -2.77
CA ILE A 64 16.40 -8.56 -4.16
C ILE A 64 17.66 -7.77 -4.50
N GLY A 65 18.49 -8.33 -5.39
CA GLY A 65 19.77 -7.71 -5.76
C GLY A 65 20.71 -7.50 -4.57
N GLY A 66 20.77 -8.46 -3.64
CA GLY A 66 21.63 -8.39 -2.44
C GLY A 66 21.12 -7.45 -1.33
N LYS A 67 19.89 -6.95 -1.43
CA LYS A 67 19.26 -6.10 -0.42
C LYS A 67 17.93 -6.71 0.03
N ASN A 68 17.66 -6.66 1.35
CA ASN A 68 16.40 -7.14 1.89
C ASN A 68 15.29 -6.10 1.82
N TYR A 69 14.09 -6.54 1.43
CA TYR A 69 12.87 -5.75 1.35
C TYR A 69 11.77 -6.41 2.17
N LYS A 70 10.90 -5.60 2.78
CA LYS A 70 9.66 -6.09 3.39
C LYS A 70 8.54 -5.96 2.36
N VAL A 71 8.14 -7.07 1.78
CA VAL A 71 7.10 -7.16 0.75
C VAL A 71 5.77 -7.50 1.41
N TRP A 72 4.78 -6.63 1.25
CA TRP A 72 3.46 -6.77 1.84
C TRP A 72 2.48 -7.31 0.80
N ASP A 73 1.99 -8.52 1.05
CA ASP A 73 0.85 -9.10 0.36
C ASP A 73 -0.43 -8.58 1.01
N THR A 74 -1.31 -7.97 0.23
CA THR A 74 -2.56 -7.41 0.73
C THR A 74 -3.75 -8.19 0.20
N THR A 75 -4.86 -8.12 0.91
CA THR A 75 -6.16 -8.59 0.41
C THR A 75 -6.47 -7.92 -0.93
N GLY A 76 -7.15 -8.66 -1.81
CA GLY A 76 -7.59 -8.10 -3.08
C GLY A 76 -8.68 -7.06 -2.93
N LEU A 77 -8.58 -6.00 -3.73
CA LEU A 77 -9.66 -5.03 -3.86
C LEU A 77 -10.77 -5.68 -4.71
N ASN A 78 -12.03 -5.59 -4.28
CA ASN A 78 -13.20 -6.19 -4.95
C ASN A 78 -13.34 -7.73 -4.86
N GLU A 79 -13.47 -8.28 -3.64
CA GLU A 79 -13.99 -9.64 -3.44
C GLU A 79 -15.53 -9.66 -3.57
N GLY A 80 -16.08 -10.25 -4.64
CA GLY A 80 -17.51 -10.60 -4.72
C GLY A 80 -18.27 -10.11 -5.95
N ASP A 81 -19.22 -10.93 -6.41
CA ASP A 81 -20.14 -10.67 -7.54
C ASP A 81 -21.28 -9.70 -7.19
N GLU A 82 -21.35 -9.19 -5.96
CA GLU A 82 -22.39 -8.28 -5.49
C GLU A 82 -21.82 -6.94 -4.99
N GLY A 83 -22.15 -5.89 -5.74
CA GLY A 83 -21.88 -4.48 -5.55
C GLY A 83 -21.39 -3.95 -4.18
N MET A 84 -20.34 -3.12 -4.28
CA MET A 84 -19.91 -2.07 -3.35
C MET A 84 -19.47 -2.41 -1.91
N VAL A 85 -20.09 -3.36 -1.21
CA VAL A 85 -19.89 -3.49 0.27
C VAL A 85 -18.58 -4.20 0.64
N ALA A 86 -18.17 -5.23 -0.11
CA ALA A 86 -16.91 -5.96 0.12
C ALA A 86 -15.66 -5.20 -0.39
N ASN A 87 -15.83 -4.18 -1.23
CA ASN A 87 -14.77 -3.25 -1.63
C ASN A 87 -14.25 -2.45 -0.42
N THR A 88 -15.12 -2.17 0.56
CA THR A 88 -14.80 -1.31 1.70
C THR A 88 -13.81 -1.91 2.69
N GLU A 89 -13.92 -3.20 3.04
CA GLU A 89 -13.07 -3.77 4.11
C GLU A 89 -11.64 -4.02 3.62
N ALA A 90 -11.46 -4.61 2.44
CA ALA A 90 -10.12 -4.78 1.85
C ALA A 90 -9.43 -3.42 1.66
N PHE A 91 -10.18 -2.40 1.22
CA PHE A 91 -9.66 -1.04 1.12
C PHE A 91 -9.32 -0.42 2.49
N LYS A 92 -10.16 -0.61 3.51
CA LYS A 92 -9.89 -0.17 4.89
C LYS A 92 -8.62 -0.83 5.44
N GLN A 93 -8.43 -2.12 5.22
CA GLN A 93 -7.23 -2.85 5.67
C GLN A 93 -5.97 -2.34 4.98
N LEU A 94 -6.04 -2.12 3.66
CA LEU A 94 -4.95 -1.50 2.92
C LEU A 94 -4.63 -0.08 3.45
N CYS A 95 -5.66 0.73 3.73
CA CYS A 95 -5.48 2.05 4.35
C CYS A 95 -4.86 1.96 5.76
N ARG A 96 -5.29 0.99 6.59
CA ARG A 96 -4.73 0.74 7.93
C ARG A 96 -3.26 0.35 7.83
N LEU A 97 -2.89 -0.53 6.90
CA LEU A 97 -1.50 -0.91 6.64
C LEU A 97 -0.66 0.31 6.30
N ILE A 98 -1.06 1.10 5.30
CA ILE A 98 -0.29 2.28 4.88
C ILE A 98 -0.19 3.31 6.00
N LYS A 99 -1.26 3.56 6.77
CA LYS A 99 -1.19 4.43 7.97
C LYS A 99 -0.18 3.89 8.97
N HIS A 100 -0.24 2.60 9.30
CA HIS A 100 0.70 1.98 10.22
C HIS A 100 2.15 2.16 9.74
N LEU A 101 2.44 1.84 8.47
CA LEU A 101 3.77 1.98 7.89
C LEU A 101 4.25 3.43 7.86
N SER A 102 3.37 4.36 7.53
CA SER A 102 3.70 5.77 7.32
C SER A 102 3.82 6.59 8.62
N TYR A 103 3.11 6.22 9.68
CA TYR A 103 3.17 6.91 10.98
C TYR A 103 4.07 6.21 12.00
N LYS A 104 3.99 4.87 12.09
CA LYS A 104 4.69 4.07 13.12
C LYS A 104 5.88 3.28 12.54
N GLY A 105 5.84 2.97 11.26
CA GLY A 105 6.83 2.16 10.56
C GLY A 105 7.99 2.93 9.93
N ASN A 106 8.57 2.32 8.90
CA ASN A 106 9.68 2.90 8.11
C ASN A 106 9.20 3.71 6.90
N GLY A 107 7.91 4.02 6.81
CA GLY A 107 7.29 4.58 5.62
C GLY A 107 7.09 3.54 4.52
N VAL A 108 6.42 3.95 3.45
CA VAL A 108 6.17 3.13 2.25
C VAL A 108 7.17 3.51 1.17
N SER A 109 8.01 2.57 0.74
CA SER A 109 9.09 2.85 -0.22
C SER A 109 8.68 2.64 -1.68
N LEU A 110 7.70 1.76 -1.92
CA LEU A 110 7.19 1.48 -3.25
C LEU A 110 5.77 0.93 -3.18
N LEU A 111 4.91 1.38 -4.08
CA LEU A 111 3.63 0.73 -4.39
C LEU A 111 3.77 -0.10 -5.67
N VAL A 112 3.34 -1.35 -5.62
CA VAL A 112 3.27 -2.23 -6.79
C VAL A 112 1.79 -2.49 -7.10
N PHE A 113 1.28 -1.84 -8.13
CA PHE A 113 -0.05 -2.12 -8.65
C PHE A 113 0.00 -3.42 -9.44
N VAL A 114 -0.62 -4.47 -8.93
CA VAL A 114 -0.72 -5.76 -9.61
C VAL A 114 -2.05 -5.84 -10.32
N MET A 115 -2.03 -6.07 -11.63
CA MET A 115 -3.23 -6.36 -12.41
C MET A 115 -3.07 -7.64 -13.21
N ARG A 116 -4.19 -8.25 -13.55
CA ARG A 116 -4.24 -9.36 -14.49
C ARG A 116 -4.64 -8.84 -15.86
N GLY A 117 -3.81 -9.08 -16.86
CA GLY A 117 -4.09 -8.82 -18.26
C GLY A 117 -5.09 -9.82 -18.86
N PRO A 118 -5.43 -9.68 -20.16
CA PRO A 118 -4.94 -8.64 -21.07
C PRO A 118 -5.84 -7.40 -21.09
N ARG A 119 -6.87 -7.29 -20.24
CA ARG A 119 -7.83 -6.18 -20.29
C ARG A 119 -7.59 -5.18 -19.16
N VAL A 120 -7.49 -3.90 -19.52
CA VAL A 120 -7.55 -2.78 -18.56
C VAL A 120 -9.03 -2.46 -18.28
N THR A 121 -9.49 -2.76 -17.07
CA THR A 121 -10.90 -2.58 -16.67
C THR A 121 -11.13 -1.26 -15.93
N GLU A 122 -12.38 -0.81 -15.83
CA GLU A 122 -12.74 0.33 -14.98
C GLU A 122 -12.41 0.10 -13.50
N ASN A 123 -12.44 -1.16 -13.04
CA ASN A 123 -12.05 -1.48 -11.67
C ASN A 123 -10.56 -1.24 -11.44
N ASN A 124 -9.71 -1.42 -12.46
CA ASN A 124 -8.29 -1.08 -12.36
C ASN A 124 -8.10 0.42 -12.18
N GLU A 125 -8.81 1.21 -12.99
CA GLU A 125 -8.79 2.68 -12.92
C GLU A 125 -9.30 3.20 -11.58
N LYS A 126 -10.48 2.76 -11.13
CA LYS A 126 -11.04 3.18 -9.84
C LYS A 126 -10.14 2.81 -8.66
N ASN A 127 -9.55 1.62 -8.67
CA ASN A 127 -8.62 1.20 -7.62
C ASN A 127 -7.34 2.05 -7.62
N PHE A 128 -6.83 2.40 -8.80
CA PHE A 128 -5.69 3.29 -8.96
C PHE A 128 -6.01 4.71 -8.46
N GLU A 129 -7.09 5.31 -8.95
CA GLU A 129 -7.51 6.67 -8.60
C GLU A 129 -7.78 6.82 -7.09
N VAL A 130 -8.62 5.96 -6.52
CA VAL A 130 -9.03 6.09 -5.12
C VAL A 130 -7.83 5.92 -4.18
N PHE A 131 -6.97 4.95 -4.45
CA PHE A 131 -5.88 4.62 -3.55
C PHE A 131 -4.63 5.48 -3.77
N PHE A 132 -4.14 5.55 -5.01
CA PHE A 132 -2.90 6.26 -5.30
C PHE A 132 -3.09 7.77 -5.34
N ASP A 133 -4.06 8.24 -6.12
CA ASP A 133 -4.32 9.67 -6.31
C ASP A 133 -4.98 10.27 -5.07
N GLY A 134 -6.01 9.60 -4.54
CA GLY A 134 -6.76 10.08 -3.38
C GLY A 134 -6.01 9.91 -2.05
N PHE A 135 -5.66 8.68 -1.71
CA PHE A 135 -5.20 8.36 -0.34
C PHE A 135 -3.70 8.58 -0.13
N CYS A 136 -2.87 8.18 -1.09
CA CYS A 136 -1.41 8.37 -1.08
C CYS A 136 -0.97 9.71 -1.68
N LYS A 137 -1.89 10.47 -2.30
CA LYS A 137 -1.64 11.80 -2.89
C LYS A 137 -0.48 11.83 -3.91
N LYS A 138 -0.21 10.71 -4.58
CA LYS A 138 0.91 10.57 -5.52
C LYS A 138 2.30 10.80 -4.90
N GLU A 139 2.45 10.67 -3.57
CA GLU A 139 3.71 10.93 -2.86
C GLU A 139 4.63 9.70 -2.74
N VAL A 140 4.18 8.54 -3.22
CA VAL A 140 4.94 7.28 -3.19
C VAL A 140 5.25 6.87 -4.63
N PRO A 141 6.46 6.39 -4.97
CA PRO A 141 6.68 5.76 -6.26
C PRO A 141 5.70 4.60 -6.48
N ILE A 142 5.15 4.51 -7.68
CA ILE A 142 4.22 3.45 -8.07
C ILE A 142 4.66 2.79 -9.37
N VAL A 143 4.71 1.47 -9.38
CA VAL A 143 5.01 0.64 -10.55
C VAL A 143 3.86 -0.30 -10.82
N ILE A 144 3.81 -0.88 -12.02
CA ILE A 144 2.80 -1.87 -12.40
C ILE A 144 3.42 -3.23 -12.73
N ALA A 145 2.83 -4.30 -12.21
CA ALA A 145 3.12 -5.67 -12.61
C ALA A 145 1.86 -6.27 -13.27
N VAL A 146 1.99 -6.68 -14.52
CA VAL A 146 0.90 -7.26 -15.32
C VAL A 146 1.09 -8.77 -15.40
N THR A 147 0.19 -9.51 -14.74
CA THR A 147 0.15 -10.98 -14.73
C THR A 147 -0.86 -11.50 -15.75
N GLY A 148 -0.97 -12.82 -15.95
CA GLY A 148 -2.02 -13.38 -16.81
C GLY A 148 -1.73 -13.28 -18.31
N LEU A 149 -0.47 -13.05 -18.68
CA LEU A 149 -0.01 -12.91 -20.06
C LEU A 149 0.66 -14.20 -20.58
N GLU A 150 0.41 -15.34 -19.95
CA GLU A 150 1.10 -16.61 -20.26
C GLU A 150 0.80 -17.15 -21.66
N ASN A 151 -0.22 -16.61 -22.33
CA ASN A 151 -0.62 -16.96 -23.69
C ASN A 151 -0.18 -15.92 -24.73
N GLU A 152 0.50 -14.84 -24.33
CA GLU A 152 1.04 -13.85 -25.27
C GLU A 152 2.37 -14.34 -25.85
N GLU A 153 2.56 -14.21 -27.18
CA GLU A 153 3.81 -14.63 -27.84
C GLU A 153 5.01 -13.80 -27.37
N VAL A 154 4.81 -12.50 -27.17
CA VAL A 154 5.84 -11.57 -26.69
C VAL A 154 5.28 -10.74 -25.54
N ILE A 155 5.44 -11.25 -24.31
CA ILE A 155 4.82 -10.67 -23.11
C ILE A 155 5.11 -9.17 -22.91
N ASP A 156 6.31 -8.68 -23.24
CA ASP A 156 6.66 -7.27 -23.06
C ASP A 156 6.04 -6.35 -24.11
N GLN A 157 5.71 -6.88 -25.30
CA GLN A 157 5.03 -6.12 -26.35
C GLN A 157 3.63 -5.70 -25.91
N TRP A 158 2.98 -6.51 -25.05
CA TRP A 158 1.68 -6.19 -24.49
C TRP A 158 1.64 -4.80 -23.84
N TRP A 159 2.70 -4.42 -23.09
CA TRP A 159 2.75 -3.09 -22.47
C TRP A 159 2.78 -1.99 -23.53
N VAL A 160 3.62 -2.14 -24.56
CA VAL A 160 3.76 -1.15 -25.64
C VAL A 160 2.41 -0.94 -26.34
N ASP A 161 1.72 -2.03 -26.65
CA ASP A 161 0.44 -1.99 -27.37
C ASP A 161 -0.69 -1.40 -26.52
N ASN A 162 -0.67 -1.64 -25.21
CA ASN A 162 -1.76 -1.25 -24.30
C ASN A 162 -1.50 0.03 -23.52
N LYS A 163 -0.28 0.60 -23.55
CA LYS A 163 0.08 1.82 -22.80
C LYS A 163 -0.90 2.96 -23.05
N SER A 164 -1.35 3.15 -24.29
CA SER A 164 -2.30 4.20 -24.64
C SER A 164 -3.65 4.08 -23.92
N ALA A 165 -4.07 2.87 -23.54
CA ALA A 165 -5.29 2.64 -22.77
C ALA A 165 -5.13 3.10 -21.31
N PHE A 166 -3.94 2.94 -20.73
CA PHE A 166 -3.62 3.50 -19.41
C PHE A 166 -3.56 5.03 -19.44
N ASP A 167 -2.94 5.60 -20.48
CA ASP A 167 -2.83 7.05 -20.64
C ASP A 167 -4.21 7.72 -20.77
N LYS A 168 -5.14 7.10 -21.53
CA LYS A 168 -6.54 7.55 -21.65
C LYS A 168 -7.29 7.55 -20.31
N ARG A 169 -6.91 6.66 -19.39
CA ARG A 169 -7.46 6.53 -18.03
C ARG A 169 -6.64 7.29 -16.99
N GLN A 170 -5.65 8.08 -17.42
CA GLN A 170 -4.74 8.84 -16.57
C GLN A 170 -3.98 8.00 -15.52
N MET A 171 -3.71 6.73 -15.84
CA MET A 171 -2.96 5.82 -14.98
C MET A 171 -1.47 5.87 -15.33
N TYR A 172 -0.70 6.59 -14.54
CA TYR A 172 0.75 6.78 -14.76
C TYR A 172 1.58 6.00 -13.75
N PHE A 173 2.60 5.29 -14.25
CA PHE A 173 3.50 4.47 -13.45
C PHE A 173 4.96 4.87 -13.69
N ASN A 174 5.79 4.76 -12.65
CA ASN A 174 7.24 4.97 -12.72
C ASN A 174 7.95 3.87 -13.53
N GLY A 175 7.36 2.68 -13.59
CA GLY A 175 7.87 1.53 -14.33
C GLY A 175 6.82 0.44 -14.49
N SER A 176 7.07 -0.49 -15.40
CA SER A 176 6.15 -1.59 -15.73
C SER A 176 6.89 -2.90 -15.96
N ALA A 177 6.31 -4.02 -15.54
CA ALA A 177 6.76 -5.36 -15.92
C ALA A 177 5.58 -6.22 -16.36
N CYS A 178 5.69 -6.81 -17.57
CA CYS A 178 4.81 -7.87 -18.03
C CYS A 178 5.43 -9.21 -17.62
N ILE A 179 4.67 -10.04 -16.91
CA ILE A 179 5.18 -11.23 -16.24
C ILE A 179 4.24 -12.43 -16.31
N THR A 180 4.84 -13.60 -16.19
CA THR A 180 4.17 -14.87 -15.94
C THR A 180 4.38 -15.23 -14.48
N ALA A 181 3.34 -15.07 -13.65
CA ALA A 181 3.44 -15.24 -12.20
C ALA A 181 3.22 -16.69 -11.71
N THR A 182 3.15 -17.66 -12.62
CA THR A 182 2.95 -19.07 -12.32
C THR A 182 3.76 -19.94 -13.26
N SER A 183 4.33 -21.04 -12.75
CA SER A 183 4.93 -22.08 -13.59
C SER A 183 3.88 -22.88 -14.38
N GLY A 184 2.59 -22.72 -14.08
CA GLY A 184 1.51 -23.48 -14.68
C GLY A 184 1.44 -24.93 -14.17
N ASN A 185 0.61 -25.75 -14.82
CA ASN A 185 0.47 -27.16 -14.47
C ASN A 185 1.75 -27.94 -14.78
N PHE A 186 2.06 -28.92 -13.94
CA PHE A 186 3.20 -29.82 -14.16
C PHE A 186 3.00 -30.65 -15.43
N HIS A 187 3.96 -30.59 -16.34
CA HIS A 187 3.94 -31.31 -17.60
C HIS A 187 4.93 -32.48 -17.55
N LYS A 188 4.42 -33.71 -17.51
CA LYS A 188 5.23 -34.94 -17.32
C LYS A 188 6.38 -35.07 -18.32
N ALA A 189 6.16 -34.72 -19.58
CA ALA A 189 7.20 -34.85 -20.62
C ALA A 189 8.29 -33.77 -20.51
N LEU A 190 8.00 -32.62 -19.90
CA LEU A 190 8.98 -31.54 -19.72
C LEU A 190 9.69 -31.64 -18.36
N GLY A 191 9.14 -32.41 -17.41
CA GLY A 191 9.65 -32.50 -16.05
C GLY A 191 9.49 -31.21 -15.23
N CYS A 192 8.72 -30.23 -15.73
CA CYS A 192 8.50 -28.93 -15.10
C CYS A 192 7.11 -28.38 -15.44
N GLY A 193 6.76 -27.22 -14.89
CA GLY A 193 5.52 -26.52 -15.24
C GLY A 193 5.53 -26.02 -16.69
N VAL A 194 4.36 -26.03 -17.35
CA VAL A 194 4.22 -25.60 -18.77
C VAL A 194 4.72 -24.17 -19.05
N HIS A 195 4.77 -23.31 -18.03
CA HIS A 195 5.25 -21.93 -18.14
C HIS A 195 6.54 -21.68 -17.35
N GLU A 196 7.23 -22.73 -16.86
CA GLU A 196 8.42 -22.60 -15.99
C GLU A 196 9.48 -21.69 -16.60
N HIS A 197 9.77 -21.81 -17.90
CA HIS A 197 10.78 -20.98 -18.56
C HIS A 197 10.43 -19.49 -18.52
N VAL A 198 9.20 -19.13 -18.88
CA VAL A 198 8.73 -17.72 -18.89
C VAL A 198 8.56 -17.18 -17.46
N TYR A 199 8.16 -18.04 -16.51
CA TYR A 199 8.15 -17.74 -15.08
C TYR A 199 9.56 -17.34 -14.58
N ARG A 200 10.59 -18.14 -14.89
CA ARG A 200 11.98 -17.83 -14.52
C ARG A 200 12.49 -16.55 -15.15
N GLN A 201 12.12 -16.27 -16.40
CA GLN A 201 12.43 -14.99 -17.06
C GLN A 201 11.72 -13.80 -16.42
N SER A 202 10.60 -14.02 -15.73
CA SER A 202 9.83 -12.96 -15.07
C SER A 202 10.42 -12.54 -13.72
N ILE A 203 11.13 -13.44 -13.01
CA ILE A 203 11.80 -13.13 -11.74
C ILE A 203 12.70 -11.88 -11.85
N PRO A 204 13.71 -11.84 -12.73
CA PRO A 204 14.59 -10.67 -12.83
C PRO A 204 13.88 -9.40 -13.32
N LYS A 205 12.70 -9.52 -13.97
CA LYS A 205 11.89 -8.35 -14.35
C LYS A 205 11.27 -7.68 -13.12
N VAL A 206 10.63 -8.46 -12.25
CA VAL A 206 10.04 -7.90 -11.01
C VAL A 206 11.12 -7.42 -10.05
N GLN A 207 12.23 -8.15 -9.94
CA GLN A 207 13.36 -7.74 -9.12
C GLN A 207 13.91 -6.38 -9.57
N ARG A 208 14.17 -6.19 -10.87
CA ARG A 208 14.61 -4.90 -11.44
C ARG A 208 13.59 -3.80 -11.22
N LEU A 209 12.32 -4.08 -11.49
CA LEU A 209 11.21 -3.14 -11.27
C LEU A 209 11.19 -2.61 -9.83
N ILE A 210 11.47 -3.47 -8.84
CA ILE A 210 11.56 -3.05 -7.44
C ILE A 210 12.85 -2.28 -7.18
N THR A 211 14.02 -2.78 -7.58
CA THR A 211 15.30 -2.14 -7.26
C THR A 211 15.48 -0.77 -7.90
N GLU A 212 14.93 -0.57 -9.11
CA GLU A 212 15.09 0.68 -9.87
C GLU A 212 14.15 1.79 -9.39
N HIS A 213 13.01 1.44 -8.78
CA HIS A 213 11.96 2.41 -8.42
C HIS A 213 11.69 2.54 -6.93
N CYS A 214 12.24 1.67 -6.09
CA CYS A 214 12.03 1.74 -4.65
C CYS A 214 12.77 2.94 -4.04
N ALA A 215 12.04 3.81 -3.35
CA ALA A 215 12.63 4.98 -2.69
C ALA A 215 13.58 4.55 -1.57
N GLU A 216 14.74 5.22 -1.48
CA GLU A 216 15.70 5.01 -0.38
C GLU A 216 15.07 5.28 0.99
N GLN A 217 14.25 6.33 1.07
CA GLN A 217 13.48 6.68 2.26
C GLN A 217 12.01 6.39 2.01
N GLY A 218 11.41 5.57 2.88
CA GLY A 218 9.99 5.30 2.80
C GLY A 218 9.18 6.57 3.08
N TRP A 219 8.13 6.78 2.28
CA TRP A 219 7.18 7.86 2.46
C TRP A 219 6.50 7.74 3.82
N LYS A 220 6.62 8.79 4.63
CA LYS A 220 5.97 8.92 5.93
C LYS A 220 4.95 10.04 5.87
N LYS A 221 3.73 9.78 6.33
CA LYS A 221 2.76 10.84 6.58
C LYS A 221 3.23 11.55 7.83
N VAL A 222 3.60 12.81 7.68
CA VAL A 222 3.84 13.65 8.85
C VAL A 222 2.49 13.85 9.52
N ASP A 223 2.37 13.36 10.75
CA ASP A 223 1.18 13.62 11.54
C ASP A 223 1.08 15.14 11.82
N LYS A 224 -0.15 15.69 11.74
CA LYS A 224 -0.40 17.10 12.01
C LYS A 224 0.09 17.51 13.40
N PHE A 225 -0.02 16.63 14.40
CA PHE A 225 0.55 16.86 15.73
C PHE A 225 2.08 16.90 15.70
N THR A 226 2.72 16.03 14.95
CA THR A 226 4.17 16.03 14.75
C THR A 226 4.65 17.32 14.08
N ILE A 227 3.93 17.86 13.08
CA ILE A 227 4.21 19.18 12.50
C ILE A 227 4.06 20.27 13.56
N ILE A 228 2.98 20.26 14.34
CA ILE A 228 2.75 21.24 15.42
C ILE A 228 3.88 21.18 16.47
N LEU A 229 4.32 19.98 16.86
CA LEU A 229 5.40 19.79 17.83
C LEU A 229 6.76 20.22 17.29
N ILE A 230 7.06 19.95 16.01
CA ILE A 230 8.28 20.42 15.35
C ILE A 230 8.29 21.95 15.26
N LEU A 231 7.17 22.56 14.87
CA LEU A 231 7.04 24.02 14.81
C LEU A 231 7.16 24.66 16.20
N ALA A 232 6.49 24.08 17.21
CA ALA A 232 6.60 24.52 18.60
C ALA A 232 8.04 24.39 19.12
N HIS A 233 8.72 23.27 18.84
CA HIS A 233 10.10 23.06 19.27
C HIS A 233 11.08 24.00 18.55
N TYR A 234 10.94 24.22 17.25
CA TYR A 234 11.73 25.19 16.47
C TYR A 234 11.56 26.61 17.02
N GLN A 235 10.33 27.02 17.35
CA GLN A 235 10.07 28.33 17.98
C GLN A 235 10.65 28.43 19.39
N LEU A 236 10.62 27.35 20.18
CA LEU A 236 11.20 27.33 21.52
C LEU A 236 12.74 27.31 21.52
N THR A 237 13.37 26.75 20.48
CA THR A 237 14.83 26.60 20.39
C THR A 237 15.53 27.78 19.72
N HIS A 238 14.82 28.54 18.89
CA HIS A 238 15.39 29.71 18.18
C HIS A 238 14.88 31.07 18.64
N ASP A 239 14.00 31.14 19.64
CA ASP A 239 13.62 32.42 20.24
C ASP A 239 14.29 32.64 21.61
N LYS A 240 15.38 33.43 21.62
CA LYS A 240 15.98 33.95 22.85
C LYS A 240 15.11 35.10 23.39
N LYS A 241 13.90 34.80 23.89
CA LYS A 241 13.14 35.61 24.89
C LYS A 241 11.81 34.94 25.26
N LYS A 242 11.82 34.21 26.40
CA LYS A 242 10.71 33.73 27.27
C LYS A 242 9.42 33.23 26.59
N PRO A 243 8.94 32.01 26.88
CA PRO A 243 7.70 31.49 26.30
C PRO A 243 6.54 32.41 26.70
N ASN A 244 6.07 33.14 25.71
CA ASN A 244 5.06 34.18 25.81
C ASN A 244 3.68 33.52 25.85
N ALA A 245 2.70 34.24 26.40
CA ALA A 245 1.31 33.84 26.69
C ALA A 245 0.51 33.21 25.51
N TRP A 246 1.12 33.10 24.33
CA TRP A 246 0.58 32.52 23.11
C TRP A 246 0.63 30.98 23.09
N VAL A 247 1.68 30.35 23.63
CA VAL A 247 1.77 28.87 23.77
C VAL A 247 0.66 28.34 24.70
N ALA A 248 0.35 29.09 25.77
CA ALA A 248 -0.79 28.81 26.65
C ALA A 248 -2.16 29.04 25.98
N ARG A 249 -2.22 29.88 24.93
CA ARG A 249 -3.43 30.07 24.10
C ARG A 249 -3.60 28.96 23.05
N CYS A 250 -2.53 28.40 22.52
CA CYS A 250 -2.60 27.20 21.65
C CYS A 250 -3.21 26.01 22.39
N TRP A 251 -2.87 25.82 23.67
CA TRP A 251 -3.45 24.78 24.54
C TRP A 251 -4.94 25.01 24.88
N LYS A 252 -5.39 26.29 24.95
CA LYS A 252 -6.81 26.65 25.14
C LYS A 252 -7.64 26.63 23.84
N TRP A 253 -7.00 26.78 22.67
CA TRP A 253 -7.69 26.74 21.38
C TRP A 253 -7.96 25.30 20.92
N THR A 254 -7.03 24.37 21.16
CA THR A 254 -7.22 22.94 20.87
C THR A 254 -8.35 22.31 21.69
N THR A 255 -8.50 22.71 22.96
CA THR A 255 -9.62 22.30 23.84
C THR A 255 -10.97 22.91 23.44
N LYS A 256 -10.98 24.04 22.71
CA LYS A 256 -12.19 24.69 22.17
C LYS A 256 -12.56 24.21 20.76
N ALA A 257 -11.58 23.81 19.95
CA ALA A 257 -11.79 23.33 18.58
C ALA A 257 -12.22 21.85 18.50
N PHE A 258 -11.94 21.07 19.55
CA PHE A 258 -12.21 19.63 19.59
C PHE A 258 -12.93 19.16 20.87
N GLY A 259 -13.43 20.09 21.70
CA GLY A 259 -14.32 19.79 22.84
C GLY A 259 -15.81 19.90 22.43
N PRO A 260 -16.75 19.10 22.97
CA PRO A 260 -18.05 18.90 22.32
C PRO A 260 -19.20 19.90 22.71
N LYS A 261 -20.18 20.05 21.76
CA LYS A 261 -21.65 20.43 21.81
C LYS A 261 -22.12 21.91 21.67
N PRO A 262 -23.40 22.25 21.29
CA PRO A 262 -24.62 21.48 20.86
C PRO A 262 -25.35 22.00 19.56
N THR A 263 -26.54 21.45 19.22
CA THR A 263 -27.28 21.36 17.92
C THR A 263 -28.34 22.46 17.53
N HIS A 264 -28.81 22.39 16.25
CA HIS A 264 -30.01 22.96 15.54
C HIS A 264 -29.74 24.11 14.53
N SER A 265 -30.26 24.24 13.29
CA SER A 265 -31.30 23.59 12.45
C SER A 265 -31.21 24.02 10.94
N SER A 266 -31.50 23.10 9.99
CA SER A 266 -32.06 23.18 8.58
C SER A 266 -31.73 24.34 7.60
N THR A 267 -31.60 24.25 6.26
CA THR A 267 -32.25 23.45 5.16
C THR A 267 -31.42 23.54 3.84
N GLY A 268 -31.43 22.49 2.99
CA GLY A 268 -31.56 22.56 1.52
C GLY A 268 -30.35 22.75 0.56
N ALA A 269 -30.06 21.68 -0.21
CA ALA A 269 -29.50 21.59 -1.59
C ALA A 269 -27.99 21.78 -1.90
N GLU A 270 -27.52 20.88 -2.79
CA GLU A 270 -26.18 20.63 -3.36
C GLU A 270 -25.05 20.23 -2.40
N MET A 271 -24.65 18.95 -2.50
CA MET A 271 -23.61 18.35 -1.67
C MET A 271 -22.24 18.95 -2.03
N THR A 272 -21.85 19.96 -1.27
CA THR A 272 -20.61 20.72 -1.46
C THR A 272 -19.38 19.88 -1.08
N ALA A 273 -18.19 20.31 -1.50
CA ALA A 273 -16.93 19.70 -1.05
C ALA A 273 -16.80 19.66 0.49
N ARG A 274 -17.55 20.53 1.19
CA ARG A 274 -17.71 20.55 2.65
C ARG A 274 -18.51 19.38 3.18
N ASP A 275 -19.57 18.97 2.49
CA ASP A 275 -20.40 17.82 2.87
C ASP A 275 -19.67 16.50 2.59
N ARG A 276 -18.85 16.45 1.54
CA ARG A 276 -17.90 15.33 1.29
C ARG A 276 -16.82 15.25 2.37
N ALA A 277 -16.32 16.40 2.83
CA ALA A 277 -15.35 16.47 3.93
C ALA A 277 -15.99 16.11 5.27
N ALA A 278 -17.27 16.46 5.50
CA ALA A 278 -18.01 16.10 6.70
C ALA A 278 -18.32 14.59 6.75
N ALA A 279 -18.75 13.98 5.65
CA ALA A 279 -18.91 12.53 5.55
C ALA A 279 -17.58 11.77 5.75
N MET A 280 -16.47 12.33 5.25
CA MET A 280 -15.14 11.75 5.45
C MET A 280 -14.62 11.97 6.88
N ASN A 281 -15.10 13.02 7.56
CA ASN A 281 -14.80 13.28 8.96
C ASN A 281 -15.61 12.37 9.89
N ASP A 282 -16.88 12.07 9.58
CA ASP A 282 -17.70 11.09 10.32
C ASP A 282 -17.16 9.65 10.15
N ILE A 283 -16.59 9.33 8.99
CA ILE A 283 -15.85 8.07 8.77
C ILE A 283 -14.52 8.07 9.55
N LEU A 284 -13.85 9.21 9.68
CA LEU A 284 -12.62 9.31 10.48
C LEU A 284 -12.89 9.28 11.99
N ILE A 285 -14.04 9.78 12.45
CA ILE A 285 -14.49 9.76 13.84
C ILE A 285 -14.96 8.36 14.24
N SER A 286 -15.75 7.67 13.39
CA SER A 286 -16.11 6.26 13.64
C SER A 286 -14.89 5.33 13.67
N LEU A 287 -13.80 5.67 12.97
CA LEU A 287 -12.53 4.94 13.02
C LEU A 287 -11.65 5.31 14.22
N SER A 288 -11.91 6.42 14.93
CA SER A 288 -11.24 6.76 16.19
C SER A 288 -11.96 6.18 17.41
N ASP A 289 -13.27 5.94 17.32
CA ASP A 289 -14.04 5.39 18.44
C ASP A 289 -13.75 3.89 18.68
N ASP A 290 -13.33 3.14 17.64
CA ASP A 290 -12.88 1.74 17.77
C ASP A 290 -11.58 1.58 18.58
N GLU A 291 -10.73 2.62 18.70
CA GLU A 291 -9.52 2.56 19.55
C GLU A 291 -9.84 2.67 21.05
N SER A 292 -11.10 2.95 21.42
CA SER A 292 -11.51 3.14 22.82
C SER A 292 -12.19 1.93 23.48
N SER A 293 -12.46 0.84 22.74
CA SER A 293 -13.24 -0.30 23.27
C SER A 293 -12.45 -1.60 23.53
N SER A 294 -11.12 -1.66 23.31
CA SER A 294 -10.34 -2.90 23.52
C SER A 294 -9.40 -2.84 24.73
N GLY A 295 -9.79 -2.16 25.80
CA GLY A 295 -9.03 -2.10 27.03
C GLY A 295 -9.94 -2.17 28.24
N ASP A 296 -10.48 -3.36 28.51
CA ASP A 296 -10.74 -3.88 29.86
C ASP A 296 -11.52 -5.19 29.75
N GLU A 297 -10.83 -6.33 29.89
CA GLU A 297 -11.37 -7.44 30.67
C GLU A 297 -10.23 -8.31 31.21
N LYS A 298 -10.38 -8.67 32.49
CA LYS A 298 -9.42 -9.29 33.40
C LYS A 298 -9.04 -10.71 33.03
#